data_AF-A0A1F3LP15-F1
#
_entry.id   AF-A0A1F3LP15-F1
#
_cell.length_a   1.000
_cell.length_b   1.000
_cell.length_c   1.000
_cell.angle_alpha   90.00
_cell.angle_beta   90.00
_cell.angle_gamma   90.00
#
_symmetry.space_group_name_H-M   'P 1'
#
loop_
_entity.id
_entity.type
_entity.pdbx_description
1 polymer ?
#
loop_
_entity_poly.entity_id
_entity_poly.type
_entity_poly.pdbx_seq_one_letter_code
_entity_poly.pdbx_strand_id
1 'polypeptide(L)'
;MERCVLNLTYCSAIDQIKTYLPANCGVVVLIDASIQKNYGKYFPYPQIPVKSSEENKSFKTIEKLTLKLLNLGADRSTFILAVGGGILSDLAGFLASIYMRGVKFGYVPTTLLAQVDAAIGGKTAVNVSGYKNILGVINQPQFTIFCPGFLESLPEKELKAGVAELIKTFIIADRKSYFSAVEKIAKNGYVVSDLWPFIQGASRIKANIVESDPYEHGERILLNLGHTFAHALEKTVKLSHGEAVSVGIVLAAKLSVKLGILSNEEKIIIESDLKRIGLSTTSPVPLKTLSEAIIRDKKRNKDSIRFVIIEKIGKASTYPLEINKLEDYLNDLS
;
A
#
# COMPACT_ATOMS: atom_id res chain seq x y z
N MET A 1 27.06 -3.87 -4.66
CA MET A 1 25.83 -3.56 -3.88
C MET A 1 25.23 -4.88 -3.45
N GLU A 2 25.03 -5.08 -2.16
CA GLU A 2 24.26 -6.23 -1.67
C GLU A 2 22.86 -6.18 -2.30
N ARG A 3 22.38 -7.32 -2.78
CA ARG A 3 21.05 -7.43 -3.37
C ARG A 3 20.03 -7.14 -2.28
N CYS A 4 19.12 -6.19 -2.50
CA CYS A 4 17.96 -6.02 -1.63
C CYS A 4 17.13 -7.29 -1.72
N VAL A 5 17.01 -8.05 -0.62
CA VAL A 5 16.16 -9.25 -0.53
C VAL A 5 15.16 -9.01 0.60
N LEU A 6 13.88 -9.13 0.28
CA LEU A 6 12.79 -8.98 1.23
C LEU A 6 12.44 -10.34 1.82
N ASN A 7 12.51 -10.43 3.15
CA ASN A 7 12.14 -11.64 3.86
C ASN A 7 10.63 -11.65 4.15
N LEU A 8 9.86 -12.29 3.26
CA LEU A 8 8.42 -12.48 3.41
C LEU A 8 8.11 -13.85 4.03
N THR A 9 7.47 -13.85 5.19
CA THR A 9 7.08 -15.06 5.91
C THR A 9 5.57 -15.18 5.98
N TYR A 10 5.02 -16.37 5.73
CA TYR A 10 3.58 -16.62 5.75
C TYR A 10 3.25 -17.62 6.85
N CYS A 11 2.53 -17.20 7.88
CA CYS A 11 2.01 -18.10 8.91
C CYS A 11 0.62 -18.61 8.56
N SER A 12 0.30 -19.83 9.01
CA SER A 12 -1.07 -20.35 8.94
C SER A 12 -1.91 -19.91 10.14
N ALA A 13 -1.27 -19.62 11.28
CA ALA A 13 -1.93 -19.18 12.51
C ALA A 13 -1.11 -18.12 13.26
N ILE A 14 -1.80 -17.22 13.96
CA ILE A 14 -1.22 -16.04 14.62
C ILE A 14 -0.25 -16.44 15.75
N ASP A 15 -0.51 -17.55 16.42
CA ASP A 15 0.33 -18.08 17.51
C ASP A 15 1.72 -18.54 17.06
N GLN A 16 1.90 -18.82 15.76
CA GLN A 16 3.19 -19.16 15.16
C GLN A 16 4.12 -17.95 15.04
N ILE A 17 3.59 -16.71 15.07
CA ILE A 17 4.38 -15.49 14.83
C ILE A 17 5.57 -15.37 15.78
N LYS A 18 5.39 -15.76 17.05
CA LYS A 18 6.44 -15.74 18.07
C LYS A 18 7.68 -16.55 17.70
N THR A 19 7.53 -17.58 16.86
CA THR A 19 8.64 -18.47 16.45
C THR A 19 9.59 -17.82 15.44
N TYR A 20 9.14 -16.74 14.79
CA TYR A 20 9.94 -15.97 13.84
C TYR A 20 10.61 -14.74 14.47
N LEU A 21 10.30 -14.42 15.73
CA LEU A 21 10.87 -13.28 16.42
C LEU A 21 12.30 -13.60 16.89
N PRO A 22 13.19 -12.59 16.89
CA PRO A 22 14.58 -12.82 17.28
C PRO A 22 14.69 -13.19 18.76
N ALA A 23 15.42 -14.27 19.06
CA ALA A 23 15.56 -14.80 20.42
C ALA A 23 16.60 -14.05 21.29
N ASN A 24 17.55 -13.35 20.66
CA ASN A 24 18.75 -12.80 21.34
C ASN A 24 18.72 -11.26 21.51
N CYS A 25 17.53 -10.65 21.50
CA CYS A 25 17.40 -9.21 21.74
C CYS A 25 16.08 -8.87 22.43
N GLY A 26 16.04 -7.74 23.15
CA GLY A 26 14.80 -7.20 23.69
C GLY A 26 13.85 -6.81 22.55
N VAL A 27 12.60 -7.28 22.61
CA VAL A 27 11.55 -6.92 21.63
C VAL A 27 10.59 -5.94 22.29
N VAL A 28 10.29 -4.83 21.60
CA VAL A 28 9.18 -3.94 21.96
C VAL A 28 8.18 -3.93 20.81
N VAL A 29 6.92 -4.16 21.16
CA VAL A 29 5.83 -4.29 20.19
C VAL A 29 5.05 -2.99 20.12
N LEU A 30 5.09 -2.33 18.97
CA LEU A 30 4.15 -1.27 18.64
C LEU A 30 2.91 -1.92 18.04
N ILE A 31 1.78 -1.88 18.74
CA ILE A 31 0.55 -2.54 18.33
C ILE A 31 -0.55 -1.53 18.08
N ASP A 32 -1.33 -1.72 17.03
CA ASP A 32 -2.49 -0.87 16.79
C ASP A 32 -3.49 -1.03 17.94
N ALA A 33 -3.86 0.09 18.55
CA ALA A 33 -4.73 0.11 19.73
C ALA A 33 -6.10 -0.54 19.45
N SER A 34 -6.59 -0.50 18.20
CA SER A 34 -7.86 -1.10 17.82
C SER A 34 -7.86 -2.64 17.89
N ILE A 35 -6.70 -3.27 17.73
CA ILE A 35 -6.57 -4.73 17.69
C ILE A 35 -5.93 -5.31 18.96
N GLN A 36 -5.31 -4.47 19.80
CA GLN A 36 -4.56 -4.91 20.97
C GLN A 36 -5.40 -5.81 21.89
N LYS A 37 -6.66 -5.47 22.15
CA LYS A 37 -7.54 -6.25 23.02
C LYS A 37 -7.71 -7.69 22.52
N ASN A 38 -7.81 -7.88 21.20
CA ASN A 38 -8.11 -9.17 20.60
C ASN A 38 -6.83 -10.01 20.36
N TYR A 39 -5.73 -9.35 19.99
CA TYR A 39 -4.53 -10.01 19.50
C TYR A 39 -3.26 -9.78 20.34
N GLY A 40 -3.28 -8.86 21.32
CA GLY A 40 -2.12 -8.55 22.16
C GLY A 40 -1.59 -9.77 22.93
N LYS A 41 -2.46 -10.73 23.27
CA LYS A 41 -2.07 -11.98 23.94
C LYS A 41 -1.07 -12.84 23.15
N TYR A 42 -0.99 -12.68 21.83
CA TYR A 42 -0.03 -13.41 20.99
C TYR A 42 1.38 -12.81 20.99
N PHE A 43 1.55 -11.66 21.63
CA PHE A 43 2.81 -10.91 21.69
C PHE A 43 3.23 -10.71 23.16
N PRO A 44 3.86 -11.72 23.80
CA PRO A 44 4.23 -11.69 25.22
C PRO A 44 5.49 -10.84 25.50
N TYR A 45 5.52 -9.62 24.96
CA TYR A 45 6.60 -8.65 25.07
C TYR A 45 6.03 -7.31 25.56
N PRO A 46 6.86 -6.36 26.03
CA PRO A 46 6.41 -4.99 26.28
C PRO A 46 5.67 -4.41 25.07
N GLN A 47 4.43 -3.97 25.28
CA GLN A 47 3.56 -3.44 24.23
C GLN A 47 3.33 -1.95 24.42
N ILE A 48 3.48 -1.18 23.35
CA ILE A 48 3.08 0.22 23.26
C ILE A 48 1.87 0.29 22.30
N PRO A 49 0.64 0.52 22.80
CA PRO A 49 -0.50 0.73 21.93
C PRO A 49 -0.39 2.08 21.21
N VAL A 50 -0.70 2.05 19.91
CA VAL A 50 -0.67 3.21 19.01
C VAL A 50 -2.04 3.39 18.37
N LYS A 51 -2.63 4.58 18.52
CA LYS A 51 -3.87 4.93 17.82
C LYS A 51 -3.52 5.36 16.39
N SER A 52 -3.57 4.43 15.44
CA SER A 52 -3.23 4.72 14.04
C SER A 52 -4.31 5.56 13.37
N SER A 53 -3.91 6.72 12.85
CA SER A 53 -4.72 7.57 11.98
C SER A 53 -3.80 8.46 11.16
N GLU A 54 -4.28 9.01 10.04
CA GLU A 54 -3.51 9.97 9.25
C GLU A 54 -3.10 11.21 10.05
N GLU A 55 -3.93 11.62 11.02
CA GLU A 55 -3.64 12.71 11.95
C GLU A 55 -2.50 12.36 12.91
N ASN A 56 -2.49 11.13 13.43
CA ASN A 56 -1.47 10.66 14.36
C ASN A 56 -0.16 10.23 13.67
N LYS A 57 -0.13 10.18 12.34
CA LYS A 57 1.07 9.87 11.56
C LYS A 57 1.99 11.10 11.47
N SER A 58 2.56 11.52 12.60
CA SER A 58 3.29 12.81 12.73
C SER A 58 4.54 12.71 13.62
N PHE A 59 5.42 13.71 13.53
CA PHE A 59 6.61 13.84 14.40
C PHE A 59 6.26 13.90 15.88
N LYS A 60 5.11 14.49 16.24
CA LYS A 60 4.65 14.52 17.64
C LYS A 60 4.40 13.10 18.18
N THR A 61 3.93 12.20 17.33
CA THR A 61 3.76 10.79 17.71
C THR A 61 5.11 10.08 17.80
N ILE A 62 6.03 10.35 16.87
CA ILE A 62 7.41 9.83 16.91
C ILE A 62 8.11 10.20 18.23
N GLU A 63 8.01 11.47 18.65
CA GLU A 63 8.57 11.94 19.93
C GLU A 63 7.96 11.19 21.11
N LYS A 64 6.63 11.08 21.17
CA LYS A 64 5.93 10.33 22.23
C LYS A 64 6.35 8.86 22.28
N LEU A 65 6.47 8.20 21.13
CA LEU A 65 6.91 6.80 21.07
C LEU A 65 8.37 6.65 21.49
N THR A 66 9.24 7.60 21.12
CA THR A 66 10.64 7.65 21.55
C THR A 66 10.75 7.70 23.07
N LEU A 67 9.99 8.58 23.73
CA LEU A 67 9.97 8.67 25.20
C LEU A 67 9.49 7.38 25.86
N LYS A 68 8.48 6.71 25.28
CA LYS A 68 8.01 5.41 25.78
C LYS A 68 9.07 4.32 25.63
N LEU A 69 9.80 4.28 24.51
CA LEU A 69 10.91 3.35 24.31
C LEU A 69 12.01 3.57 25.35
N LEU A 70 12.41 4.82 25.60
CA LEU A 70 13.39 5.16 26.62
C LEU A 70 12.96 4.73 28.02
N ASN A 71 11.69 4.96 28.38
CA ASN A 71 11.14 4.55 29.68
C ASN A 71 11.09 3.03 29.86
N LEU A 72 11.01 2.26 28.77
CA LEU A 72 11.10 0.80 28.78
C LEU A 72 12.56 0.29 28.81
N GLY A 73 13.54 1.19 28.83
CA GLY A 73 14.96 0.83 28.76
C GLY A 73 15.41 0.32 27.38
N ALA A 74 14.69 0.66 26.31
CA ALA A 74 15.06 0.24 24.96
C ALA A 74 16.39 0.86 24.53
N ASP A 75 17.34 0.02 24.12
CA ASP A 75 18.68 0.40 23.68
C ASP A 75 18.91 0.12 22.18
N ARG A 76 20.16 0.21 21.71
CA ARG A 76 20.54 -0.05 20.31
C ARG A 76 20.33 -1.50 19.87
N SER A 77 20.24 -2.44 20.81
CA SER A 77 20.01 -3.85 20.53
C SER A 77 18.52 -4.19 20.39
N THR A 78 17.64 -3.28 20.83
CA THR A 78 16.20 -3.48 20.83
C THR A 78 15.65 -3.70 19.42
N PHE A 79 14.73 -4.64 19.29
CA PHE A 79 13.98 -4.91 18.07
C PHE A 79 12.58 -4.32 18.18
N ILE A 80 12.17 -3.50 17.21
CA ILE A 80 10.82 -2.94 17.14
C ILE A 80 9.95 -3.82 16.23
N LEU A 81 8.89 -4.39 16.79
CA LEU A 81 7.89 -5.14 16.01
C LEU A 81 6.64 -4.27 15.81
N ALA A 82 6.27 -3.97 14.57
CA ALA A 82 5.03 -3.26 14.26
C ALA A 82 3.90 -4.26 13.94
N VAL A 83 2.81 -4.21 14.71
CA VAL A 83 1.64 -5.08 14.53
C VAL A 83 0.42 -4.21 14.24
N GLY A 84 0.11 -4.00 12.96
CA GLY A 84 -0.96 -3.09 12.55
C GLY A 84 -1.09 -2.93 11.04
N GLY A 85 -1.86 -1.92 10.61
CA GLY A 85 -2.00 -1.54 9.20
C GLY A 85 -0.87 -0.64 8.69
N GLY A 86 -1.02 -0.13 7.47
CA GLY A 86 0.02 0.65 6.78
C GLY A 86 0.48 1.90 7.53
N ILE A 87 -0.43 2.60 8.21
CA ILE A 87 -0.10 3.78 9.02
C ILE A 87 0.89 3.43 10.14
N LEU A 88 0.67 2.31 10.82
CA LEU A 88 1.57 1.89 11.89
C LEU A 88 2.91 1.38 11.32
N SER A 89 2.89 0.66 10.20
CA SER A 89 4.12 0.24 9.52
C SER A 89 5.01 1.42 9.17
N ASP A 90 4.44 2.46 8.55
CA ASP A 90 5.17 3.68 8.20
C ASP A 90 5.75 4.39 9.43
N LEU A 91 4.94 4.56 10.47
CA LEU A 91 5.34 5.24 11.70
C LEU A 91 6.44 4.45 12.43
N ALA A 92 6.27 3.12 12.55
CA ALA A 92 7.20 2.25 13.26
C ALA A 92 8.52 2.10 12.51
N GLY A 93 8.49 1.93 11.19
CA GLY A 93 9.70 1.87 10.38
C GLY A 93 10.46 3.18 10.37
N PHE A 94 9.76 4.32 10.32
CA PHE A 94 10.40 5.63 10.43
C PHE A 94 11.04 5.84 11.81
N LEU A 95 10.30 5.52 12.89
CA LEU A 95 10.82 5.57 14.26
C LEU A 95 12.06 4.67 14.41
N ALA A 96 11.99 3.41 13.98
CA ALA A 96 13.10 2.47 14.07
C ALA A 96 14.34 2.96 13.31
N SER A 97 14.14 3.65 12.19
CA SER A 97 15.24 4.18 11.38
C SER A 97 15.99 5.34 12.04
N ILE A 98 15.33 6.10 12.93
CA ILE A 98 15.93 7.27 13.57
C ILE A 98 16.25 7.07 15.05
N TYR A 99 15.57 6.13 15.72
CA TYR A 99 15.79 5.81 17.12
C TYR A 99 17.21 5.29 17.31
N MET A 100 18.00 5.99 18.14
CA MET A 100 19.43 5.73 18.34
C MET A 100 20.25 5.60 17.04
N ARG A 101 19.85 6.33 15.97
CA ARG A 101 20.41 6.28 14.62
C ARG A 101 20.18 4.96 13.87
N GLY A 102 19.18 4.20 14.28
CA GLY A 102 18.77 2.95 13.63
C GLY A 102 18.76 1.79 14.60
N VAL A 103 17.60 1.13 14.71
CA VAL A 103 17.44 -0.16 15.35
C VAL A 103 16.75 -1.14 14.40
N LYS A 104 16.87 -2.44 14.70
CA LYS A 104 16.24 -3.48 13.88
C LYS A 104 14.72 -3.44 14.07
N PHE A 105 13.98 -3.74 13.00
CA PHE A 105 12.54 -3.81 13.06
C PHE A 105 11.96 -4.82 12.08
N GLY A 106 10.70 -5.17 12.29
CA GLY A 106 9.93 -6.06 11.43
C GLY A 106 8.43 -5.77 11.50
N TYR A 107 7.69 -6.29 10.54
CA TYR A 107 6.27 -6.02 10.39
C TYR A 107 5.42 -7.28 10.54
N VAL A 108 4.25 -7.11 11.16
CA VAL A 108 3.13 -8.05 11.18
C VAL A 108 1.89 -7.29 10.68
N PRO A 109 1.69 -7.18 9.36
CA PRO A 109 0.57 -6.45 8.78
C PRO A 109 -0.78 -7.10 9.11
N THR A 110 -1.71 -6.32 9.67
CA THR A 110 -3.03 -6.80 10.11
C THR A 110 -4.20 -6.35 9.24
N THR A 111 -3.95 -5.48 8.27
CA THR A 111 -4.93 -5.06 7.25
C THR A 111 -4.56 -5.65 5.91
N LEU A 112 -5.54 -5.97 5.06
CA LEU A 112 -5.27 -6.49 3.72
C LEU A 112 -4.38 -5.54 2.89
N LEU A 113 -4.66 -4.23 2.95
CA LEU A 113 -3.87 -3.19 2.29
C LEU A 113 -2.39 -3.26 2.68
N ALA A 114 -2.09 -3.42 3.98
CA ALA A 114 -0.72 -3.58 4.43
C ALA A 114 -0.09 -4.90 3.97
N GLN A 115 -0.87 -5.98 3.88
CA GLN A 115 -0.40 -7.30 3.47
C GLN A 115 -0.06 -7.40 1.97
N VAL A 116 -0.68 -6.59 1.12
CA VAL A 116 -0.40 -6.59 -0.34
C VAL A 116 0.41 -5.38 -0.79
N ASP A 117 0.45 -4.32 0.02
CA ASP A 117 1.07 -3.06 -0.34
C ASP A 117 1.91 -2.45 0.79
N ALA A 118 1.31 -1.78 1.77
CA ALA A 118 2.04 -0.82 2.62
C ALA A 118 3.19 -1.42 3.47
N ALA A 119 3.15 -2.69 3.86
CA ALA A 119 4.23 -3.34 4.62
C ALA A 119 5.33 -3.95 3.75
N ILE A 120 5.36 -3.64 2.44
CA ILE A 120 6.32 -4.14 1.47
C ILE A 120 6.95 -2.94 0.77
N GLY A 121 8.27 -2.82 0.87
CA GLY A 121 9.02 -1.83 0.11
C GLY A 121 9.84 -0.82 0.90
N GLY A 122 9.75 -0.84 2.24
CA GLY A 122 10.60 -0.05 3.13
C GLY A 122 10.42 1.47 3.05
N LYS A 123 9.45 1.97 2.27
CA LYS A 123 9.05 3.39 2.33
C LYS A 123 8.39 3.60 3.67
N THR A 124 8.94 4.49 4.49
CA THR A 124 8.43 4.83 5.81
C THR A 124 8.39 6.34 5.91
N ALA A 125 7.32 6.91 6.45
CA ALA A 125 7.16 8.35 6.46
C ALA A 125 6.17 8.83 7.51
N VAL A 126 6.23 10.13 7.77
CA VAL A 126 5.25 10.88 8.55
C VAL A 126 4.74 12.10 7.79
N ASN A 127 3.58 12.58 8.19
CA ASN A 127 2.90 13.74 7.64
C ASN A 127 3.39 15.03 8.34
N VAL A 128 3.42 16.14 7.61
CA VAL A 128 3.75 17.47 8.14
C VAL A 128 2.79 18.50 7.60
N SER A 129 2.09 19.24 8.47
CA SER A 129 1.22 20.37 8.07
C SER A 129 0.28 20.07 6.90
N GLY A 130 -0.32 18.87 6.88
CA GLY A 130 -1.21 18.41 5.80
C GLY A 130 -0.52 17.80 4.57
N TYR A 131 0.80 17.92 4.43
CA TYR A 131 1.58 17.20 3.43
C TYR A 131 1.78 15.75 3.87
N LYS A 132 1.20 14.82 3.11
CA LYS A 132 1.29 13.38 3.37
C LYS A 132 2.67 12.82 3.00
N ASN A 133 3.20 11.93 3.84
CA ASN A 133 4.39 11.12 3.58
C ASN A 133 5.65 11.89 3.12
N ILE A 134 5.75 13.18 3.47
CA ILE A 134 6.79 14.06 2.91
C ILE A 134 8.15 13.93 3.64
N LEU A 135 8.13 13.57 4.92
CA LEU A 135 9.34 13.29 5.70
C LEU A 135 9.43 11.79 5.95
N GLY A 136 10.46 11.15 5.41
CA GLY A 136 10.56 9.70 5.42
C GLY A 136 11.93 9.19 5.03
N VAL A 137 12.08 7.87 5.14
CA VAL A 137 13.26 7.13 4.70
C VAL A 137 12.85 5.85 3.99
N ILE A 138 13.70 5.38 3.09
CA ILE A 138 13.60 4.03 2.53
C ILE A 138 14.52 3.13 3.35
N ASN A 139 13.93 2.32 4.24
CA ASN A 139 14.63 1.36 5.09
C ASN A 139 13.86 0.05 5.14
N GLN A 140 14.52 -1.07 4.85
CA GLN A 140 13.85 -2.37 4.77
C GLN A 140 13.73 -3.01 6.16
N PRO A 141 12.57 -3.60 6.49
CA PRO A 141 12.43 -4.42 7.69
C PRO A 141 13.30 -5.69 7.58
N GLN A 142 13.68 -6.27 8.71
CA GLN A 142 14.33 -7.58 8.72
C GLN A 142 13.41 -8.70 8.20
N PHE A 143 12.09 -8.55 8.40
CA PHE A 143 11.07 -9.44 7.88
C PHE A 143 9.69 -8.76 7.86
N THR A 144 8.80 -9.30 7.05
CA THR A 144 7.35 -9.08 7.13
C THR A 144 6.65 -10.43 7.27
N ILE A 145 5.88 -10.61 8.36
CA ILE A 145 5.15 -11.85 8.66
C ILE A 145 3.67 -11.64 8.40
N PHE A 146 3.14 -12.31 7.38
CA PHE A 146 1.75 -12.24 6.98
C PHE A 146 0.97 -13.39 7.63
N CYS A 147 -0.22 -13.08 8.16
CA CYS A 147 -1.14 -14.09 8.67
C CYS A 147 -2.59 -13.77 8.25
N PRO A 148 -3.35 -14.76 7.75
CA PRO A 148 -4.73 -14.54 7.33
C PRO A 148 -5.66 -14.26 8.51
N GLY A 149 -5.38 -14.81 9.70
CA GLY A 149 -6.26 -14.70 10.87
C GLY A 149 -6.53 -13.27 11.37
N PHE A 150 -5.70 -12.29 10.99
CA PHE A 150 -5.99 -10.87 11.28
C PHE A 150 -7.12 -10.31 10.42
N LEU A 151 -7.27 -10.82 9.20
CA LEU A 151 -8.27 -10.34 8.24
C LEU A 151 -9.68 -10.79 8.59
N GLU A 152 -9.84 -11.85 9.40
CA GLU A 152 -11.14 -12.37 9.84
C GLU A 152 -11.94 -11.37 10.69
N SER A 153 -11.26 -10.47 11.40
CA SER A 153 -11.91 -9.40 12.17
C SER A 153 -11.94 -8.06 11.45
N LEU A 154 -11.38 -8.00 10.24
CA LEU A 154 -11.21 -6.76 9.52
C LEU A 154 -12.54 -6.34 8.88
N PRO A 155 -12.99 -5.07 9.04
CA PRO A 155 -14.21 -4.61 8.39
C PRO A 155 -14.16 -4.79 6.88
N GLU A 156 -15.28 -5.16 6.26
CA GLU A 156 -15.36 -5.40 4.81
C GLU A 156 -14.87 -4.20 3.98
N LYS A 157 -15.11 -2.97 4.45
CA LYS A 157 -14.61 -1.76 3.80
C LYS A 157 -13.08 -1.73 3.70
N GLU A 158 -12.38 -2.20 4.73
CA GLU A 158 -10.91 -2.28 4.74
C GLU A 158 -10.40 -3.48 3.91
N LEU A 159 -11.17 -4.57 3.81
CA LEU A 159 -10.93 -5.64 2.84
C LEU A 159 -11.04 -5.08 1.40
N LYS A 160 -12.11 -4.35 1.08
CA LYS A 160 -12.27 -3.68 -0.23
C LYS A 160 -11.08 -2.79 -0.57
N ALA A 161 -10.62 -2.00 0.40
CA ALA A 161 -9.48 -1.13 0.20
C ALA A 161 -8.21 -1.90 -0.18
N GLY A 162 -7.94 -3.04 0.48
CA GLY A 162 -6.81 -3.90 0.14
C GLY A 162 -6.98 -4.68 -1.16
N VAL A 163 -8.21 -5.08 -1.53
CA VAL A 163 -8.49 -5.76 -2.81
C VAL A 163 -8.18 -4.85 -4.00
N ALA A 164 -8.45 -3.55 -3.90
CA ALA A 164 -8.09 -2.61 -4.96
C ALA A 164 -6.58 -2.67 -5.29
N GLU A 165 -5.72 -2.72 -4.28
CA GLU A 165 -4.26 -2.84 -4.47
C GLU A 165 -3.79 -4.22 -4.93
N LEU A 166 -4.46 -5.27 -4.46
CA LEU A 166 -4.23 -6.64 -4.92
C LEU A 166 -4.52 -6.75 -6.42
N ILE A 167 -5.67 -6.24 -6.87
CA ILE A 167 -6.05 -6.24 -8.29
C ILE A 167 -5.14 -5.34 -9.12
N LYS A 168 -4.76 -4.16 -8.61
CA LYS A 168 -3.74 -3.29 -9.24
C LYS A 168 -2.47 -4.06 -9.55
N THR A 169 -1.95 -4.80 -8.56
CA THR A 169 -0.72 -5.58 -8.69
C THR A 169 -0.83 -6.63 -9.80
N PHE A 170 -1.98 -7.31 -9.92
CA PHE A 170 -2.20 -8.29 -10.97
C PHE A 170 -2.41 -7.66 -12.35
N ILE A 171 -3.06 -6.49 -12.45
CA ILE A 171 -3.13 -5.74 -13.71
C ILE A 171 -1.72 -5.39 -14.22
N ILE A 172 -0.80 -5.04 -13.31
CA ILE A 172 0.58 -4.69 -13.66
C ILE A 172 1.37 -5.90 -14.18
N ALA A 173 1.19 -7.10 -13.58
CA ALA A 173 2.16 -8.17 -13.73
C ALA A 173 1.63 -9.61 -13.88
N ASP A 174 0.35 -9.89 -13.59
CA ASP A 174 -0.16 -11.27 -13.62
C ASP A 174 -1.63 -11.36 -14.04
N ARG A 175 -1.81 -11.62 -15.34
CA ARG A 175 -3.13 -11.81 -15.96
C ARG A 175 -3.92 -12.98 -15.36
N LYS A 176 -3.25 -14.10 -15.06
CA LYS A 176 -3.94 -15.32 -14.60
C LYS A 176 -4.49 -15.11 -13.20
N SER A 177 -3.67 -14.54 -12.31
CA SER A 177 -4.10 -14.22 -10.95
C SER A 177 -5.18 -13.13 -10.93
N TYR A 178 -5.13 -12.16 -11.84
CA TYR A 178 -6.21 -11.17 -12.01
C TYR A 178 -7.58 -11.85 -12.21
N PHE A 179 -7.75 -12.65 -13.27
CA PHE A 179 -9.05 -13.25 -13.57
C PHE A 179 -9.49 -14.25 -12.50
N SER A 180 -8.55 -15.01 -11.94
CA SER A 180 -8.85 -15.98 -10.88
C SER A 180 -9.32 -15.29 -9.61
N ALA A 181 -8.71 -14.17 -9.23
CA ALA A 181 -9.10 -13.39 -8.05
C ALA A 181 -10.47 -12.73 -8.25
N VAL A 182 -10.70 -12.10 -9.40
CA VAL A 182 -11.99 -11.47 -9.73
C VAL A 182 -13.12 -12.49 -9.66
N GLU A 183 -12.96 -13.63 -10.32
CA GLU A 183 -14.00 -14.66 -10.36
C GLU A 183 -14.30 -15.21 -8.95
N LYS A 184 -13.24 -15.44 -8.17
CA LYS A 184 -13.38 -15.95 -6.81
C LYS A 184 -14.11 -14.97 -5.89
N ILE A 185 -13.76 -13.67 -5.95
CA ILE A 185 -14.39 -12.61 -5.16
C ILE A 185 -15.83 -12.38 -5.62
N ALA A 186 -16.08 -12.38 -6.93
CA ALA A 186 -17.42 -12.22 -7.48
C ALA A 186 -18.38 -13.32 -7.00
N LYS A 187 -17.87 -14.56 -6.90
CA LYS A 187 -18.66 -15.72 -6.48
C LYS A 187 -18.89 -15.78 -4.97
N ASN A 188 -17.85 -15.51 -4.17
CA ASN A 188 -17.84 -15.82 -2.74
C ASN A 188 -17.80 -14.58 -1.84
N GLY A 189 -17.62 -13.38 -2.39
CA GLY A 189 -17.30 -12.17 -1.63
C GLY A 189 -15.87 -12.18 -1.10
N TYR A 190 -15.59 -11.39 -0.06
CA TYR A 190 -14.25 -11.20 0.50
C TYR A 190 -13.88 -12.25 1.56
N VAL A 191 -14.11 -13.53 1.26
CA VAL A 191 -13.76 -14.64 2.17
C VAL A 191 -12.24 -14.73 2.31
N VAL A 192 -11.73 -14.65 3.54
CA VAL A 192 -10.27 -14.54 3.82
C VAL A 192 -9.49 -15.73 3.29
N SER A 193 -9.97 -16.96 3.51
CA SER A 193 -9.31 -18.18 3.03
C SER A 193 -9.21 -18.24 1.50
N ASP A 194 -10.19 -17.67 0.81
CA ASP A 194 -10.23 -17.57 -0.64
C ASP A 194 -9.29 -16.47 -1.17
N LEU A 195 -9.14 -15.38 -0.43
CA LEU A 195 -8.22 -14.29 -0.76
C LEU A 195 -6.75 -14.65 -0.49
N TRP A 196 -6.49 -15.53 0.47
CA TRP A 196 -5.14 -15.79 0.98
C TRP A 196 -4.11 -16.17 -0.10
N PRO A 197 -4.37 -17.10 -1.04
CA PRO A 197 -3.42 -17.40 -2.11
C PRO A 197 -3.09 -16.18 -2.99
N PHE A 198 -4.07 -15.31 -3.22
CA PHE A 198 -3.89 -14.09 -4.02
C PHE A 198 -3.10 -13.03 -3.25
N ILE A 199 -3.24 -12.94 -1.93
CA ILE A 199 -2.43 -12.07 -1.07
C ILE A 199 -0.96 -12.50 -1.12
N GLN A 200 -0.70 -13.81 -1.04
CA GLN A 200 0.65 -14.36 -1.18
C GLN A 200 1.24 -14.07 -2.57
N GLY A 201 0.44 -14.23 -3.63
CA GLY A 201 0.84 -13.89 -4.99
C GLY A 201 1.18 -12.41 -5.16
N ALA A 202 0.27 -11.51 -4.77
CA ALA A 202 0.45 -10.07 -4.90
C ALA A 202 1.64 -9.56 -4.08
N SER A 203 1.80 -10.02 -2.84
CA SER A 203 2.95 -9.65 -1.99
C SER A 203 4.29 -10.07 -2.59
N ARG A 204 4.38 -11.26 -3.21
CA ARG A 204 5.60 -11.71 -3.92
C ARG A 204 5.88 -10.90 -5.18
N ILE A 205 4.86 -10.61 -5.98
CA ILE A 205 5.01 -9.75 -7.17
C ILE A 205 5.55 -8.39 -6.77
N LYS A 206 4.93 -7.76 -5.75
CA LYS A 206 5.38 -6.46 -5.25
C LYS A 206 6.81 -6.54 -4.71
N ALA A 207 7.14 -7.59 -3.96
CA ALA A 207 8.49 -7.77 -3.44
C ALA A 207 9.52 -7.87 -4.56
N ASN A 208 9.29 -8.69 -5.60
CA ASN A 208 10.19 -8.82 -6.74
C ASN A 208 10.45 -7.45 -7.43
N ILE A 209 9.38 -6.65 -7.61
CA ILE A 209 9.51 -5.31 -8.19
C ILE A 209 10.35 -4.40 -7.27
N VAL A 210 10.13 -4.42 -5.95
CA VAL A 210 10.94 -3.65 -5.00
C VAL A 210 12.39 -4.10 -4.99
N GLU A 211 12.67 -5.41 -4.98
CA GLU A 211 14.03 -5.94 -4.95
C GLU A 211 14.83 -5.54 -6.19
N SER A 212 14.16 -5.43 -7.34
CA SER A 212 14.76 -4.96 -8.59
C SER A 212 15.02 -3.44 -8.60
N ASP A 213 14.22 -2.67 -7.86
CA ASP A 213 14.31 -1.20 -7.81
C ASP A 213 13.96 -0.66 -6.40
N PRO A 214 14.86 -0.82 -5.41
CA PRO A 214 14.57 -0.50 -4.02
C PRO A 214 14.33 0.99 -3.75
N TYR A 215 14.84 1.87 -4.61
CA TYR A 215 14.79 3.32 -4.44
C TYR A 215 13.86 4.03 -5.45
N GLU A 216 13.10 3.28 -6.25
CA GLU A 216 12.12 3.80 -7.21
C GLU A 216 12.73 4.70 -8.31
N HIS A 217 13.82 4.25 -8.91
CA HIS A 217 14.46 4.90 -10.05
C HIS A 217 14.07 4.29 -11.41
N GLY A 218 13.42 3.13 -11.40
CA GLY A 218 13.05 2.34 -12.58
C GLY A 218 11.63 1.76 -12.46
N GLU A 219 11.52 0.42 -12.55
CA GLU A 219 10.25 -0.30 -12.69
C GLU A 219 9.31 -0.17 -11.50
N ARG A 220 9.80 0.18 -10.31
CA ARG A 220 8.94 0.30 -9.12
C ARG A 220 7.85 1.36 -9.28
N ILE A 221 8.06 2.33 -10.17
CA ILE A 221 7.05 3.32 -10.53
C ILE A 221 5.75 2.70 -11.07
N LEU A 222 5.79 1.49 -11.65
CA LEU A 222 4.61 0.79 -12.16
C LEU A 222 3.60 0.48 -11.05
N LEU A 223 4.06 0.34 -9.80
CA LEU A 223 3.19 0.18 -8.63
C LEU A 223 2.32 1.42 -8.37
N ASN A 224 2.59 2.55 -9.03
CA ASN A 224 1.75 3.75 -8.97
C ASN A 224 0.63 3.74 -10.03
N LEU A 225 0.29 2.59 -10.63
CA LEU A 225 -0.89 2.46 -11.49
C LEU A 225 -2.14 3.02 -10.80
N GLY A 226 -2.85 3.91 -11.49
CA GLY A 226 -4.02 4.63 -10.98
C GLY A 226 -3.73 5.74 -9.95
N HIS A 227 -2.54 5.80 -9.36
CA HIS A 227 -2.25 6.69 -8.22
C HIS A 227 -2.19 8.18 -8.59
N THR A 228 -1.85 8.52 -9.84
CA THR A 228 -1.93 9.92 -10.30
C THR A 228 -3.34 10.48 -10.16
N PHE A 229 -4.34 9.68 -10.55
CA PHE A 229 -5.75 10.03 -10.42
C PHE A 229 -6.24 9.87 -8.97
N ALA A 230 -5.86 8.78 -8.29
CA ALA A 230 -6.27 8.50 -6.92
C ALA A 230 -5.86 9.64 -5.96
N HIS A 231 -4.59 10.08 -6.01
CA HIS A 231 -4.12 11.17 -5.16
C HIS A 231 -4.84 12.49 -5.44
N ALA A 232 -5.22 12.75 -6.69
CA ALA A 232 -5.98 13.95 -7.03
C ALA A 232 -7.43 13.85 -6.53
N LEU A 233 -8.04 12.66 -6.59
CA LEU A 233 -9.36 12.39 -6.01
C LEU A 233 -9.34 12.56 -4.48
N GLU A 234 -8.38 11.96 -3.78
CA GLU A 234 -8.25 12.05 -2.31
C GLU A 234 -8.04 13.48 -1.80
N LYS A 235 -7.45 14.35 -2.63
CA LYS A 235 -7.28 15.79 -2.32
C LYS A 235 -8.54 16.60 -2.59
N THR A 236 -9.40 16.14 -3.49
CA THR A 236 -10.58 16.88 -3.95
C THR A 236 -11.83 16.49 -3.16
N VAL A 237 -11.97 15.21 -2.82
CA VAL A 237 -13.12 14.65 -2.12
C VAL A 237 -12.68 13.62 -1.08
N LYS A 238 -13.50 13.43 -0.04
CA LYS A 238 -13.24 12.43 0.99
C LYS A 238 -13.61 11.04 0.48
N LEU A 239 -12.61 10.30 0.01
CA LEU A 239 -12.70 8.87 -0.35
C LEU A 239 -11.76 8.05 0.52
N SER A 240 -12.02 6.75 0.66
CA SER A 240 -10.99 5.82 1.10
C SER A 240 -9.94 5.64 -0.01
N HIS A 241 -8.74 5.23 0.39
CA HIS A 241 -7.62 5.04 -0.53
C HIS A 241 -7.97 4.05 -1.65
N GLY A 242 -8.52 2.88 -1.30
CA GLY A 242 -8.86 1.86 -2.30
C GLY A 242 -9.97 2.28 -3.26
N GLU A 243 -10.95 3.08 -2.83
CA GLU A 243 -11.97 3.65 -3.74
C GLU A 243 -11.32 4.61 -4.74
N ALA A 244 -10.39 5.46 -4.28
CA ALA A 244 -9.67 6.37 -5.16
C ALA A 244 -8.76 5.61 -6.14
N VAL A 245 -8.11 4.54 -5.70
CA VAL A 245 -7.24 3.70 -6.52
C VAL A 245 -8.05 2.93 -7.56
N SER A 246 -9.20 2.34 -7.20
CA SER A 246 -10.03 1.61 -8.17
C SER A 246 -10.58 2.52 -9.28
N VAL A 247 -11.04 3.73 -8.92
CA VAL A 247 -11.41 4.75 -9.92
C VAL A 247 -10.20 5.16 -10.75
N GLY A 248 -9.04 5.35 -10.11
CA GLY A 248 -7.80 5.70 -10.80
C GLY A 248 -7.33 4.65 -11.81
N ILE A 249 -7.54 3.36 -11.53
CA ILE A 249 -7.27 2.26 -12.46
C ILE A 249 -8.16 2.37 -13.69
N VAL A 250 -9.47 2.63 -13.52
CA VAL A 250 -10.39 2.82 -14.64
C VAL A 250 -9.99 4.02 -15.49
N LEU A 251 -9.62 5.14 -14.87
CA LEU A 251 -9.14 6.32 -15.60
C LEU A 251 -7.81 6.06 -16.33
N ALA A 252 -6.90 5.30 -15.73
CA ALA A 252 -5.68 4.87 -16.41
C ALA A 252 -5.97 3.94 -17.60
N ALA A 253 -6.96 3.04 -17.48
CA ALA A 253 -7.40 2.19 -18.59
C ALA A 253 -8.01 3.03 -19.73
N LYS A 254 -8.88 4.00 -19.42
CA LYS A 254 -9.44 4.93 -20.42
C LYS A 254 -8.35 5.74 -21.12
N LEU A 255 -7.38 6.26 -20.36
CA LEU A 255 -6.23 6.97 -20.93
C LEU A 255 -5.42 6.04 -21.85
N SER A 256 -5.22 4.78 -21.46
CA SER A 256 -4.48 3.81 -22.26
C SER A 256 -5.19 3.48 -23.59
N VAL A 257 -6.52 3.42 -23.60
CA VAL A 257 -7.32 3.28 -24.84
C VAL A 257 -7.17 4.51 -25.72
N LYS A 258 -7.27 5.71 -25.15
CA LYS A 258 -7.13 6.98 -25.89
C LYS A 258 -5.74 7.14 -26.52
N LEU A 259 -4.72 6.56 -25.90
CA LEU A 259 -3.36 6.51 -26.44
C LEU A 259 -3.15 5.40 -27.49
N GLY A 260 -4.17 4.58 -27.79
CA GLY A 260 -4.09 3.47 -28.73
C GLY A 260 -3.27 2.27 -28.21
N ILE A 261 -3.08 2.18 -26.89
CA ILE A 261 -2.20 1.18 -26.25
C ILE A 261 -3.01 0.00 -25.70
N LEU A 262 -4.16 0.27 -25.08
CA LEU A 262 -5.08 -0.74 -24.57
C LEU A 262 -6.27 -0.89 -25.51
N SER A 263 -6.80 -2.11 -25.68
CA SER A 263 -8.04 -2.30 -26.44
C SER A 263 -9.26 -1.81 -25.65
N ASN A 264 -10.30 -1.35 -26.36
CA ASN A 264 -11.53 -0.92 -25.72
C ASN A 264 -12.22 -2.10 -24.99
N GLU A 265 -12.09 -3.32 -25.50
CA GLU A 265 -12.61 -4.56 -24.91
C GLU A 265 -11.94 -4.83 -23.55
N GLU A 266 -10.61 -4.75 -23.45
CA GLU A 266 -9.91 -4.97 -22.18
C GLU A 266 -10.22 -3.88 -21.15
N LYS A 267 -10.41 -2.62 -21.59
CA LYS A 267 -10.88 -1.56 -20.70
C LYS A 267 -12.28 -1.86 -20.15
N ILE A 268 -13.21 -2.34 -20.99
CA ILE A 268 -14.55 -2.74 -20.56
C ILE A 268 -14.47 -3.91 -19.57
N ILE A 269 -13.60 -4.89 -19.82
CA ILE A 269 -13.35 -6.00 -18.90
C ILE A 269 -12.91 -5.47 -17.52
N ILE A 270 -11.87 -4.63 -17.47
CA ILE A 270 -11.37 -4.04 -16.21
C ILE A 270 -12.48 -3.30 -15.47
N GLU A 271 -13.21 -2.42 -16.14
CA GLU A 271 -14.30 -1.66 -15.52
C GLU A 271 -15.43 -2.56 -15.01
N SER A 272 -15.86 -3.54 -15.82
CA SER A 272 -16.93 -4.47 -15.46
C SER A 272 -16.53 -5.38 -14.30
N ASP A 273 -15.29 -5.86 -14.28
CA ASP A 273 -14.77 -6.73 -13.24
C ASP A 273 -14.63 -6.00 -11.91
N LEU A 274 -14.05 -4.80 -11.89
CA LEU A 274 -13.94 -3.98 -10.68
C LEU A 274 -15.32 -3.70 -10.08
N LYS A 275 -16.31 -3.36 -10.92
CA LYS A 275 -17.69 -3.17 -10.50
C LYS A 275 -18.31 -4.47 -9.96
N ARG A 276 -18.07 -5.60 -10.63
CA ARG A 276 -18.56 -6.94 -10.24
C ARG A 276 -18.05 -7.38 -8.88
N ILE A 277 -16.81 -7.01 -8.53
CA ILE A 277 -16.23 -7.25 -7.20
C ILE A 277 -16.45 -6.09 -6.23
N GLY A 278 -17.44 -5.22 -6.47
CA GLY A 278 -17.87 -4.20 -5.50
C GLY A 278 -16.91 -3.02 -5.29
N LEU A 279 -16.01 -2.75 -6.23
CA LEU A 279 -15.12 -1.59 -6.20
C LEU A 279 -15.69 -0.41 -7.01
N SER A 280 -15.33 0.81 -6.61
CA SER A 280 -15.77 2.04 -7.26
C SER A 280 -15.08 2.22 -8.62
N THR A 281 -15.86 2.45 -9.68
CA THR A 281 -15.34 2.64 -11.05
C THR A 281 -15.61 4.02 -11.62
N THR A 282 -16.45 4.82 -10.95
CA THR A 282 -16.87 6.15 -11.41
C THR A 282 -16.25 7.24 -10.55
N SER A 283 -15.71 8.26 -11.20
CA SER A 283 -15.23 9.46 -10.50
C SER A 283 -16.42 10.19 -9.86
N PRO A 284 -16.36 10.51 -8.55
CA PRO A 284 -17.40 11.31 -7.89
C PRO A 284 -17.30 12.81 -8.21
N VAL A 285 -16.28 13.23 -8.95
CA VAL A 285 -16.08 14.62 -9.39
C VAL A 285 -15.96 14.69 -10.91
N PRO A 286 -16.32 15.83 -11.53
CA PRO A 286 -16.09 16.04 -12.96
C PRO A 286 -14.62 15.85 -13.32
N LEU A 287 -14.36 15.21 -14.46
CA LEU A 287 -12.99 14.95 -14.92
C LEU A 287 -12.18 16.23 -15.10
N LYS A 288 -12.84 17.33 -15.53
CA LYS A 288 -12.22 18.65 -15.61
C LYS A 288 -11.60 19.09 -14.28
N THR A 289 -12.34 18.96 -13.18
CA THR A 289 -11.85 19.28 -11.83
C THR A 289 -10.66 18.39 -11.46
N LEU A 290 -10.68 17.11 -11.85
CA LEU A 290 -9.59 16.19 -11.59
C LEU A 290 -8.32 16.53 -12.39
N SER A 291 -8.48 16.86 -13.68
CA SER A 291 -7.41 17.33 -14.57
C SER A 291 -6.70 18.55 -13.98
N GLU A 292 -7.48 19.56 -13.57
CA GLU A 292 -6.96 20.79 -12.94
C GLU A 292 -6.16 20.49 -11.66
N ALA A 293 -6.65 19.57 -10.82
CA ALA A 293 -5.96 19.14 -9.61
C ALA A 293 -4.63 18.42 -9.91
N ILE A 294 -4.60 17.54 -10.91
CA ILE A 294 -3.38 16.84 -11.36
C ILE A 294 -2.36 17.84 -11.90
N ILE A 295 -2.79 18.77 -12.76
CA ILE A 295 -1.93 19.83 -13.31
C ILE A 295 -1.33 20.63 -12.17
N ARG A 296 -2.14 21.14 -11.25
CA ARG A 296 -1.66 21.97 -10.13
C ARG A 296 -0.63 21.25 -9.26
N ASP A 297 -0.81 19.96 -9.01
CA ASP A 297 0.12 19.15 -8.22
C ASP A 297 1.47 18.96 -8.93
N LYS A 298 1.45 18.75 -10.26
CA LYS A 298 2.64 18.36 -11.04
C LYS A 298 3.33 19.50 -11.77
N LYS A 299 2.70 20.68 -11.92
CA LYS A 299 3.26 21.88 -12.60
C LYS A 299 4.53 22.43 -11.94
N ARG A 300 4.88 21.94 -10.75
CA ARG A 300 6.01 22.46 -9.98
C ARG A 300 7.40 22.04 -10.49
N ASN A 301 7.53 21.01 -11.36
CA ASN A 301 8.87 20.45 -11.62
C ASN A 301 9.21 19.98 -13.06
N LYS A 302 8.28 19.82 -14.02
CA LYS A 302 8.61 19.27 -15.37
C LYS A 302 7.60 19.69 -16.45
N ASP A 303 8.03 19.67 -17.72
CA ASP A 303 7.17 19.90 -18.91
C ASP A 303 6.21 18.73 -19.21
N SER A 304 6.43 17.57 -18.57
CA SER A 304 5.61 16.37 -18.74
C SER A 304 5.36 15.64 -17.42
N ILE A 305 4.23 14.92 -17.38
CA ILE A 305 3.84 14.02 -16.29
C ILE A 305 4.00 12.59 -16.79
N ARG A 306 4.67 11.74 -16.01
CA ARG A 306 4.79 10.33 -16.31
C ARG A 306 3.58 9.59 -15.72
N PHE A 307 2.71 9.08 -16.59
CA PHE A 307 1.60 8.21 -16.21
C PHE A 307 2.04 6.75 -16.23
N VAL A 308 1.39 5.93 -15.40
CA VAL A 308 1.44 4.47 -15.54
C VAL A 308 0.19 4.07 -16.33
N ILE A 309 0.40 3.40 -17.44
CA ILE A 309 -0.60 2.97 -18.42
C ILE A 309 -0.63 1.44 -18.50
N ILE A 310 -1.76 0.91 -18.97
CA ILE A 310 -2.00 -0.52 -19.09
C ILE A 310 -1.84 -0.89 -20.56
N GLU A 311 -0.92 -1.80 -20.88
CA GLU A 311 -0.78 -2.33 -22.24
C GLU A 311 -1.79 -3.45 -22.50
N LYS A 312 -1.94 -4.31 -21.49
CA LYS A 312 -2.93 -5.38 -21.40
C LYS A 312 -3.02 -5.81 -19.95
N ILE A 313 -4.07 -6.51 -19.55
CA ILE A 313 -4.10 -7.08 -18.19
C ILE A 313 -2.90 -8.03 -18.02
N GLY A 314 -2.09 -7.76 -17.00
CA GLY A 314 -0.83 -8.45 -16.70
C GLY A 314 0.41 -7.75 -17.25
N LYS A 315 0.29 -6.56 -17.84
CA LYS A 315 1.42 -5.75 -18.32
C LYS A 315 1.10 -4.25 -18.29
N ALA A 316 1.91 -3.49 -17.55
CA ALA A 316 1.87 -2.04 -17.52
C ALA A 316 3.22 -1.43 -17.93
N SER A 317 3.18 -0.17 -18.38
CA SER A 317 4.37 0.62 -18.66
C SER A 317 4.16 2.08 -18.29
N THR A 318 5.21 2.90 -18.44
CA THR A 318 5.09 4.34 -18.21
C THR A 318 4.98 5.12 -19.50
N TYR A 319 4.12 6.13 -19.53
CA TYR A 319 3.94 7.03 -20.66
C TYR A 319 4.14 8.48 -20.24
N PRO A 320 5.08 9.23 -20.84
CA PRO A 320 5.20 10.66 -20.61
C PRO A 320 4.10 11.40 -21.38
N LEU A 321 3.34 12.25 -20.69
CA LEU A 321 2.34 13.11 -21.30
C LEU A 321 2.68 14.58 -21.03
N GLU A 322 2.82 15.36 -22.09
CA GLU A 322 3.13 16.79 -22.00
C GLU A 322 1.97 17.57 -21.36
N ILE A 323 2.30 18.55 -20.51
CA ILE A 323 1.28 19.30 -19.75
C ILE A 323 0.32 20.05 -20.67
N ASN A 324 0.80 20.58 -21.79
CA ASN A 324 -0.01 21.32 -22.77
C ASN A 324 -1.10 20.47 -23.45
N LYS A 325 -0.92 19.15 -23.53
CA LYS A 325 -1.89 18.20 -24.10
C LYS A 325 -2.77 17.56 -23.02
N LEU A 326 -2.42 17.73 -21.76
CA LEU A 326 -3.01 16.96 -20.67
C LEU A 326 -4.51 17.22 -20.51
N GLU A 327 -4.94 18.47 -20.62
CA GLU A 327 -6.37 18.82 -20.54
C GLU A 327 -7.18 18.10 -21.62
N ASP A 328 -6.70 18.08 -22.86
CA ASP A 328 -7.37 17.42 -23.99
C ASP A 328 -7.50 15.90 -23.79
N TYR A 329 -6.45 15.27 -23.25
CA TYR A 329 -6.49 13.84 -22.97
C TYR A 329 -7.45 13.52 -21.82
N LEU A 330 -7.37 14.27 -20.71
CA LEU A 330 -8.05 13.93 -19.46
C LEU A 330 -9.53 14.35 -19.43
N ASN A 331 -9.90 15.48 -20.06
CA ASN A 331 -11.27 15.99 -20.01
C ASN A 331 -12.25 15.13 -20.81
N ASP A 332 -11.75 14.38 -21.78
CA ASP A 332 -12.50 13.50 -22.67
C ASP A 332 -12.26 12.01 -22.31
N LEU A 333 -12.00 11.73 -21.02
CA LEU A 333 -12.09 10.38 -20.45
C LEU A 333 -13.49 10.05 -19.91
N SER A 334 -14.51 10.86 -20.23
CA SER A 334 -15.88 10.71 -19.73
C SER A 334 -16.48 9.37 -20.13
#